data_AF-A0A7Y3E073-F1
#
_entry.id   AF-A0A7Y3E073-F1
#
_cell.length_a   1.000
_cell.length_b   1.000
_cell.length_c   1.000
_cell.angle_alpha   90.00
_cell.angle_beta   90.00
_cell.angle_gamma   90.00
#
_symmetry.space_group_name_H-M   'P 1'
#
loop_
_entity.id
_entity.type
_entity.pdbx_description
1 polymer ?
#
loop_
_entity_poly.entity_id
_entity_poly.type
_entity_poly.pdbx_seq_one_letter_code
_entity_poly.pdbx_strand_id
1 'polypeptide(L)' 'MKYEKRISDKLNELLVKNYDAEKGYIKAINEVDNVTVKNFFKNRAEERSRFARELRTEILTYGEMPEDSGSFK' A
#
# COMPACT_ATOMS: atom_id res chain seq x y z
N MET A 1 13.98 -6.13 20.83
CA MET A 1 14.72 -5.91 19.56
C MET A 1 14.43 -6.94 18.47
N LYS A 2 14.58 -8.27 18.67
CA LYS A 2 14.33 -9.25 17.57
C LYS A 2 12.85 -9.37 17.16
N TYR A 3 11.93 -9.05 18.05
CA TYR A 3 10.50 -9.25 17.83
C TYR A 3 9.88 -8.08 17.08
N GLU A 4 10.17 -6.87 17.50
CA GLU A 4 9.75 -5.60 16.90
C GLU A 4 10.26 -5.51 15.47
N LYS A 5 11.56 -5.78 15.25
CA LYS A 5 12.14 -5.87 13.90
C LYS A 5 11.41 -6.88 13.01
N ARG A 6 11.13 -8.08 13.52
CA ARG A 6 10.43 -9.13 12.74
C ARG A 6 9.00 -8.73 12.41
N ILE A 7 8.31 -8.00 13.30
CA ILE A 7 6.99 -7.45 13.02
C ILE A 7 7.09 -6.38 11.95
N SER A 8 7.98 -5.40 12.11
CA SER A 8 8.17 -4.31 11.16
C SER A 8 8.60 -4.79 9.78
N ASP A 9 9.45 -5.81 9.69
CA ASP A 9 9.81 -6.45 8.41
C ASP A 9 8.54 -6.98 7.70
N LYS A 10 7.63 -7.65 8.42
CA LYS A 10 6.35 -8.13 7.87
C LYS A 10 5.38 -7.02 7.53
N LEU A 11 5.32 -5.96 8.34
CA LEU A 11 4.50 -4.79 8.06
C LEU A 11 5.00 -4.07 6.80
N ASN A 12 6.32 -4.01 6.61
CA ASN A 12 6.93 -3.48 5.39
C ASN A 12 6.58 -4.31 4.16
N GLU A 13 6.57 -5.64 4.26
CA GLU A 13 6.09 -6.49 3.16
C GLU A 13 4.62 -6.17 2.78
N LEU A 14 3.77 -5.90 3.76
CA LEU A 14 2.38 -5.49 3.52
C LEU A 14 2.30 -4.06 2.96
N LEU A 15 3.17 -3.15 3.41
CA LEU A 15 3.24 -1.78 2.94
C LEU A 15 3.57 -1.72 1.45
N VAL A 16 4.63 -2.43 1.03
CA VAL A 16 5.05 -2.56 -0.37
C VAL A 16 3.91 -3.11 -1.23
N LYS A 17 3.21 -4.14 -0.77
CA LYS A 17 2.04 -4.70 -1.48
C LYS A 17 0.90 -3.69 -1.63
N ASN A 18 0.67 -2.82 -0.66
CA ASN A 18 -0.35 -1.77 -0.79
C ASN A 18 0.06 -0.71 -1.81
N TYR A 19 1.34 -0.31 -1.86
CA TYR A 19 1.84 0.59 -2.91
C TYR A 19 1.70 0.00 -4.32
N ASP A 20 2.07 -1.28 -4.48
CA ASP A 20 1.95 -1.97 -5.76
C ASP A 20 0.50 -2.10 -6.21
N ALA A 21 -0.40 -2.44 -5.26
CA ALA A 21 -1.82 -2.53 -5.53
C ALA A 21 -2.44 -1.17 -5.87
N GLU A 22 -2.10 -0.10 -5.14
CA GLU A 22 -2.54 1.27 -5.44
C GLU A 22 -2.14 1.68 -6.86
N LYS A 23 -0.87 1.50 -7.22
CA LYS A 23 -0.36 1.78 -8.58
C LYS A 23 -1.08 0.93 -9.63
N GLY A 24 -1.32 -0.34 -9.35
CA GLY A 24 -2.08 -1.24 -10.23
C GLY A 24 -3.52 -0.79 -10.47
N TYR A 25 -4.23 -0.37 -9.41
CA TYR A 25 -5.58 0.16 -9.54
C TYR A 25 -5.62 1.49 -10.30
N ILE A 26 -4.68 2.40 -10.04
CA ILE A 26 -4.56 3.66 -10.79
C ILE A 26 -4.33 3.38 -12.28
N LYS A 27 -3.46 2.42 -12.61
CA LYS A 27 -3.27 1.99 -14.00
C LYS A 27 -4.58 1.46 -14.60
N ALA A 28 -5.31 0.60 -13.88
CA ALA A 28 -6.56 0.03 -14.38
C ALA A 28 -7.65 1.09 -14.64
N ILE A 29 -7.71 2.19 -13.87
CA ILE A 29 -8.63 3.31 -14.11
C ILE A 29 -8.42 3.92 -15.51
N ASN A 30 -7.18 3.95 -15.99
CA ASN A 30 -6.82 4.53 -17.29
C ASN A 30 -7.11 3.59 -18.47
N GLU A 31 -7.28 2.29 -18.23
CA GLU A 31 -7.48 1.25 -19.26
C GLU A 31 -8.95 0.89 -19.50
N VAL A 32 -9.86 1.35 -18.63
CA VAL A 32 -11.29 1.05 -18.72
C VAL A 32 -12.08 2.31 -19.04
N ASP A 33 -13.16 2.21 -19.80
CA ASP A 33 -14.04 3.37 -20.07
C ASP A 33 -15.30 3.41 -19.20
N ASN A 34 -15.73 2.25 -18.70
CA ASN A 34 -16.94 2.15 -17.90
C ASN A 34 -16.82 2.90 -16.57
N VAL A 35 -17.69 3.89 -16.35
CA VAL A 35 -17.67 4.77 -15.17
C VAL A 35 -17.81 4.00 -13.86
N THR A 36 -18.67 2.99 -13.81
CA THR A 36 -18.86 2.16 -12.60
C THR A 36 -17.59 1.39 -12.26
N VAL A 37 -16.91 0.83 -13.28
CA VAL A 37 -15.64 0.11 -13.09
C VAL A 37 -14.51 1.07 -12.70
N LYS A 38 -14.45 2.27 -13.29
CA LYS A 38 -13.51 3.33 -12.85
C LYS A 38 -13.69 3.66 -11.38
N ASN A 39 -14.93 3.89 -10.94
CA ASN A 39 -15.22 4.21 -9.54
C ASN A 39 -14.84 3.06 -8.61
N PHE A 40 -15.06 1.81 -9.02
CA PHE A 40 -14.60 0.65 -8.26
C PHE A 40 -13.07 0.67 -8.06
N PHE A 41 -12.29 0.84 -9.11
CA PHE A 41 -10.83 0.88 -9.00
C PHE A 41 -10.34 2.10 -8.22
N LYS A 42 -10.99 3.26 -8.36
CA LYS A 42 -10.69 4.46 -7.56
C LYS A 42 -10.86 4.18 -6.07
N ASN A 43 -12.01 3.63 -5.66
CA ASN A 43 -12.27 3.30 -4.25
C ASN A 43 -11.24 2.27 -3.72
N ARG A 44 -10.81 1.33 -4.56
CA ARG A 44 -9.76 0.36 -4.19
C ARG A 44 -8.40 1.01 -4.05
N ALA A 45 -8.01 1.92 -4.93
CA ALA A 45 -6.77 2.69 -4.81
C ALA A 45 -6.75 3.51 -3.50
N GLU A 46 -7.82 4.23 -3.20
CA GLU A 46 -7.95 5.03 -1.96
C GLU A 46 -7.86 4.15 -0.70
N GLU A 47 -8.47 2.96 -0.72
CA GLU A 47 -8.35 1.97 0.37
C GLU A 47 -6.90 1.51 0.58
N ARG A 48 -6.16 1.20 -0.50
CA ARG A 48 -4.74 0.81 -0.40
C ARG A 48 -3.88 1.94 0.13
N SER A 49 -4.13 3.17 -0.31
CA SER A 49 -3.45 4.38 0.16
C SER A 49 -3.62 4.56 1.67
N ARG A 50 -4.85 4.39 2.18
CA ARG A 50 -5.16 4.47 3.61
C ARG A 50 -4.42 3.38 4.40
N PHE A 51 -4.47 2.12 3.94
CA PHE A 51 -3.76 1.03 4.60
C PHE A 51 -2.24 1.24 4.60
N ALA A 52 -1.66 1.76 3.52
CA ALA A 52 -0.24 2.11 3.48
C ALA A 52 0.11 3.16 4.55
N ARG A 53 -0.72 4.21 4.72
CA ARG A 53 -0.52 5.23 5.76
C ARG A 53 -0.60 4.66 7.18
N GLU A 54 -1.57 3.78 7.43
CA GLU A 54 -1.72 3.09 8.72
C GLU A 54 -0.51 2.19 9.02
N LEU A 55 -0.07 1.40 8.04
CA LEU A 55 1.12 0.55 8.17
C LEU A 55 2.40 1.36 8.41
N ARG A 56 2.61 2.46 7.67
CA ARG A 56 3.75 3.37 7.91
C ARG A 56 3.77 3.88 9.35
N THR A 57 2.60 4.26 9.86
CA THR A 57 2.47 4.79 11.22
C THR A 57 2.86 3.71 12.23
N GLU A 58 2.35 2.49 12.07
CA GLU A 58 2.64 1.36 12.95
C GLU A 58 4.12 0.93 12.90
N ILE A 59 4.76 0.94 11.72
CA ILE A 59 6.19 0.63 11.64
C ILE A 59 7.03 1.65 12.42
N LEU A 60 6.67 2.94 12.34
CA LEU A 60 7.33 4.01 13.08
C LEU A 60 7.10 3.88 14.60
N THR A 61 5.95 3.37 15.06
CA THR A 61 5.72 3.15 16.51
C THR A 61 6.65 2.09 17.09
N TYR A 62 7.10 1.13 16.28
CA TYR A 62 8.14 0.16 16.65
C TYR A 62 9.58 0.71 16.57
N GLY A 63 9.78 1.96 16.13
CA GLY A 63 11.10 2.57 15.96
C GLY A 63 11.87 2.07 14.73
N GLU A 64 11.17 1.42 13.80
CA GLU A 64 11.74 0.89 12.55
C GLU A 64 11.39 1.82 11.37
N MET A 65 12.10 1.66 10.24
CA MET A 65 11.89 2.52 9.07
C MET A 65 10.89 1.88 8.09
N PRO A 66 9.82 2.60 7.69
CA PRO A 66 8.92 2.14 6.66
C PRO A 66 9.55 2.25 5.27
N GLU A 67 9.20 1.32 4.38
CA GLU A 67 9.52 1.43 2.96
C GLU A 67 8.82 2.63 2.31
N ASP A 68 9.49 3.25 1.36
CA ASP A 68 9.00 4.48 0.71
C ASP A 68 8.32 4.25 -0.64
N SER A 69 8.43 3.04 -1.19
CA SER A 69 7.84 2.72 -2.50
C SER A 69 7.51 1.23 -2.66
N GLY A 70 6.68 0.94 -3.66
CA GLY A 70 6.35 -0.42 -4.08
C GLY A 70 7.48 -1.10 -4.87
N SER A 71 7.28 -2.37 -5.22
CA SER A 71 8.20 -3.16 -6.07
C SER A 71 7.88 -3.09 -7.57
N PHE A 72 6.70 -2.57 -7.95
CA PHE A 72 6.30 -2.38 -9.34
C PHE A 72 7.16 -1.30 -10.01
N LYS A 73 7.98 -1.71 -10.99
CA LYS A 73 8.62 -0.80 -11.95
C LYS A 73 7.56 -0.07 -12.78
#